data_AF-A0A1M5FUD5-F1
#
_entry.id   AF-A0A1M5FUD5-F1
#
_cell.length_a   1.000
_cell.length_b   1.000
_cell.length_c   1.000
_cell.angle_alpha   90.00
_cell.angle_beta   90.00
_cell.angle_gamma   90.00
#
_symmetry.space_group_name_H-M   'P 1'
#
loop_
_entity.id
_entity.type
_entity.pdbx_description
1 polymer ?
#
loop_
_entity_poly.entity_id
_entity_poly.type
_entity_poly.pdbx_seq_one_letter_code
_entity_poly.pdbx_strand_id
1 'polypeptide(L)'
;MADFNLNVKSQVNDELANEQTSIIEEKTSSTESKSIPVEEVIRGLNKEELNDPNKINVTIADKNAPLVILFGPPSCGKTMTLVRLTRYLKGEGYKISPIKSFRPSHDYNYKNICDNYDNMINQSDAAQSTDRINFMLVEIIKNGKRLCQILEAPGEFYFNPGHPTAKFPNYVNTIINCNNRKIWCIMVEPDWENECDRNNYVSRIHNLKQKMRPTDKTIFVFNKIDLTNFVISPGHINLPQATKEVANLYPGIYAPFRNMNPITRFFSEWRCDFVPFQTGDFTESNTTMTYQEGPHEYPSKLWNTILKRING
;
A
#
# COMPACT_ATOMS: atom_id res chain seq x y z
N MET A 1 -68.56 25.40 -36.44
CA MET A 1 -67.58 26.51 -36.36
C MET A 1 -66.87 26.38 -35.03
N ALA A 2 -65.77 25.64 -35.03
CA ALA A 2 -64.86 25.48 -33.92
C ALA A 2 -63.46 25.58 -34.55
N ASP A 3 -62.60 26.43 -33.99
CA ASP A 3 -61.30 26.01 -33.44
C ASP A 3 -60.41 27.22 -33.10
N PHE A 4 -59.87 27.12 -31.88
CA PHE A 4 -58.56 27.55 -31.36
C PHE A 4 -57.70 28.57 -32.13
N ASN A 5 -57.16 29.55 -31.37
CA ASN A 5 -55.69 29.63 -31.23
C ASN A 5 -55.20 30.48 -30.03
N LEU A 6 -54.05 30.04 -29.50
CA LEU A 6 -53.27 30.60 -28.40
C LEU A 6 -52.54 31.91 -28.77
N ASN A 7 -52.30 32.78 -27.77
CA ASN A 7 -51.06 33.54 -27.66
C ASN A 7 -50.87 34.12 -26.25
N VAL A 8 -49.76 33.80 -25.56
CA VAL A 8 -49.30 34.57 -24.38
C VAL A 8 -47.79 34.77 -24.50
N LYS A 9 -47.38 36.04 -24.56
CA LYS A 9 -46.00 36.53 -24.49
C LYS A 9 -45.89 37.60 -23.40
N SER A 10 -44.83 37.44 -22.60
CA SER A 10 -43.86 38.44 -22.10
C SER A 10 -44.28 39.63 -21.21
N GLN A 11 -43.53 39.70 -20.09
CA GLN A 11 -42.84 40.88 -19.49
C GLN A 11 -43.67 41.99 -18.82
N VAL A 12 -43.39 42.23 -17.53
CA VAL A 12 -43.23 43.59 -16.96
C VAL A 12 -42.17 43.55 -15.83
N ASN A 13 -41.28 44.55 -15.88
CA ASN A 13 -40.17 44.90 -14.99
C ASN A 13 -40.61 45.81 -13.82
N ASP A 14 -39.74 45.84 -12.80
CA ASP A 14 -39.25 46.98 -12.00
C ASP A 14 -40.16 48.13 -11.51
N GLU A 15 -39.99 48.50 -10.23
CA GLU A 15 -39.36 49.78 -9.83
C GLU A 15 -39.07 49.90 -8.31
N LEU A 16 -37.79 50.24 -7.99
CA LEU A 16 -37.25 51.28 -7.07
C LEU A 16 -37.68 51.32 -5.57
N ALA A 17 -36.86 51.67 -4.56
CA ALA A 17 -35.49 52.18 -4.36
C ALA A 17 -35.13 51.92 -2.86
N ASN A 18 -33.95 51.42 -2.49
CA ASN A 18 -32.67 52.08 -2.22
C ASN A 18 -32.66 53.13 -1.07
N GLU A 19 -32.09 52.78 0.08
CA GLU A 19 -31.18 53.65 0.84
C GLU A 19 -30.23 52.84 1.75
N GLN A 20 -28.95 53.20 1.69
CA GLN A 20 -27.79 52.51 2.27
C GLN A 20 -27.46 53.05 3.67
N THR A 21 -26.98 52.21 4.59
CA THR A 21 -25.68 52.45 5.25
C THR A 21 -25.05 51.18 5.83
N SER A 22 -23.73 51.15 5.73
CA SER A 22 -22.75 50.07 5.85
C SER A 22 -22.43 49.57 7.25
N ILE A 23 -22.27 48.24 7.40
CA ILE A 23 -21.35 47.63 8.37
C ILE A 23 -20.52 46.58 7.61
N ILE A 24 -19.20 46.70 7.76
CA ILE A 24 -18.17 45.83 7.18
C ILE A 24 -18.11 44.55 8.00
N GLU A 25 -18.40 43.39 7.39
CA GLU A 25 -18.08 42.07 7.97
C GLU A 25 -17.16 41.30 7.01
N GLU A 26 -16.03 40.87 7.57
CA GLU A 26 -15.00 40.05 6.94
C GLU A 26 -15.57 38.73 6.44
N LYS A 27 -15.46 38.49 5.13
CA LYS A 27 -15.68 37.17 4.53
C LYS A 27 -14.53 36.23 4.89
N THR A 28 -14.68 35.51 5.99
CA THR A 28 -13.93 34.27 6.21
C THR A 28 -14.51 33.21 5.29
N SER A 29 -13.87 33.01 4.13
CA SER A 29 -14.13 31.89 3.23
C SER A 29 -13.75 30.60 3.96
N SER A 30 -14.74 29.96 4.59
CA SER A 30 -14.64 28.58 5.02
C SER A 30 -14.51 27.70 3.80
N THR A 31 -13.27 27.30 3.51
CA THR A 31 -12.98 26.25 2.55
C THR A 31 -13.66 24.98 3.04
N GLU A 32 -14.68 24.52 2.30
CA GLU A 32 -15.28 23.21 2.49
C GLU A 32 -14.18 22.16 2.47
N SER A 33 -13.85 21.64 3.65
CA SER A 33 -13.04 20.45 3.80
C SER A 33 -13.84 19.30 3.22
N LYS A 34 -13.40 18.78 2.07
CA LYS A 34 -13.80 17.43 1.65
C LYS A 34 -13.24 16.45 2.68
N SER A 35 -14.05 16.21 3.71
CA SER A 35 -13.87 15.09 4.61
C SER A 35 -14.08 13.82 3.79
N ILE A 36 -13.01 13.04 3.66
CA ILE A 36 -13.10 11.65 3.21
C ILE A 36 -13.90 10.92 4.29
N PRO A 37 -14.95 10.14 3.97
CA PRO A 37 -15.71 9.41 4.96
C PRO A 37 -14.79 8.43 5.70
N VAL A 38 -14.67 8.62 7.01
CA VAL A 38 -13.99 7.69 7.93
C VAL A 38 -14.94 6.51 8.14
N GLU A 39 -15.05 5.59 7.19
CA GLU A 39 -15.79 4.33 7.41
C GLU A 39 -15.37 3.15 6.51
N GLU A 40 -14.14 3.12 6.00
CA GLU A 40 -13.53 1.81 5.67
C GLU A 40 -13.05 1.17 6.98
N VAL A 41 -13.86 0.26 7.53
CA VAL A 41 -13.50 -0.52 8.71
C VAL A 41 -12.28 -1.38 8.36
N ILE A 42 -11.09 -0.96 8.78
CA ILE A 42 -9.88 -1.77 8.70
C ILE A 42 -10.07 -2.99 9.62
N ARG A 43 -10.50 -4.13 9.05
CA ARG A 43 -10.68 -5.37 9.82
C ARG A 43 -9.32 -5.85 10.32
N GLY A 44 -9.30 -6.45 11.51
CA GLY A 44 -8.07 -6.77 12.24
C GLY A 44 -7.67 -5.74 13.30
N LEU A 45 -8.21 -4.53 13.24
CA LEU A 45 -8.14 -3.55 14.33
C LEU A 45 -9.44 -3.55 15.14
N ASN A 46 -9.33 -3.24 16.43
CA ASN A 46 -10.50 -2.95 17.25
C ASN A 46 -10.91 -1.47 17.17
N LYS A 47 -12.08 -1.11 17.73
CA LYS A 47 -12.60 0.28 17.66
C LYS A 47 -11.64 1.31 18.27
N GLU A 48 -10.95 0.96 19.36
CA GLU A 48 -10.01 1.87 20.00
C GLU A 48 -8.79 2.12 19.10
N GLU A 49 -8.31 1.09 18.41
CA GLU A 49 -7.17 1.18 17.49
C GLU A 49 -7.48 1.87 16.18
N LEU A 50 -8.72 1.73 15.68
CA LEU A 50 -9.22 2.50 14.54
C LEU A 50 -9.23 4.00 14.87
N ASN A 51 -9.62 4.36 16.10
CA ASN A 51 -9.67 5.74 16.56
C ASN A 51 -8.29 6.29 16.93
N ASP A 52 -7.41 5.46 17.50
CA ASP A 52 -6.04 5.81 17.86
C ASP A 52 -5.05 4.70 17.46
N PRO A 53 -4.41 4.83 16.29
CA PRO A 53 -3.39 3.87 15.82
C PRO A 53 -2.19 3.73 16.77
N ASN A 54 -2.01 4.61 17.75
CA ASN A 54 -0.95 4.48 18.76
C ASN A 54 -1.29 3.46 19.86
N LYS A 55 -2.55 3.01 19.95
CA LYS A 55 -3.00 1.91 20.82
C LYS A 55 -2.66 0.54 20.27
N ILE A 56 -2.25 0.48 19.00
CA ILE A 56 -1.85 -0.75 18.33
C ILE A 56 -0.61 -1.33 19.01
N ASN A 57 -0.80 -2.45 19.71
CA ASN A 57 0.27 -3.19 20.36
C ASN A 57 0.67 -4.39 19.48
N VAL A 58 1.97 -4.51 19.21
CA VAL A 58 2.54 -5.61 18.42
C VAL A 58 3.77 -6.21 19.09
N THR A 59 3.98 -7.51 18.89
CA THR A 59 5.13 -8.25 19.43
C THR A 59 5.80 -9.07 18.33
N ILE A 60 7.08 -8.79 18.07
CA ILE A 60 7.94 -9.63 17.21
C ILE A 60 8.74 -10.57 18.12
N ALA A 61 8.19 -11.77 18.35
CA ALA A 61 8.77 -12.74 19.30
C ALA A 61 10.11 -13.30 18.81
N ASP A 62 10.18 -13.71 17.55
CA ASP A 62 11.42 -14.15 16.93
C ASP A 62 12.17 -12.95 16.35
N LYS A 63 13.26 -12.59 17.02
CA LYS A 63 14.11 -11.43 16.73
C LYS A 63 15.19 -11.70 15.68
N ASN A 64 15.34 -12.96 15.26
CA ASN A 64 16.42 -13.41 14.39
C ASN A 64 15.96 -13.53 12.93
N ALA A 65 14.74 -14.02 12.70
CA ALA A 65 14.19 -14.10 11.35
C ALA A 65 14.02 -12.69 10.74
N PRO A 66 14.45 -12.46 9.50
CA PRO A 66 14.24 -11.19 8.82
C PRO A 66 12.76 -10.82 8.72
N LEU A 67 12.46 -9.52 8.81
CA LEU A 67 11.14 -8.97 8.53
C LEU A 67 11.08 -8.43 7.11
N VAL A 68 10.11 -8.88 6.33
CA VAL A 68 9.76 -8.30 5.03
C VAL A 68 8.55 -7.40 5.25
N ILE A 69 8.66 -6.12 4.90
CA ILE A 69 7.60 -5.13 5.11
C ILE A 69 7.09 -4.67 3.76
N LEU A 70 5.81 -4.91 3.48
CA LEU A 70 5.12 -4.35 2.32
C LEU A 70 4.78 -2.89 2.64
N PHE A 71 5.63 -1.96 2.25
CA PHE A 71 5.54 -0.55 2.61
C PHE A 71 4.97 0.27 1.44
N GLY A 72 3.83 0.93 1.65
CA GLY A 72 3.22 1.76 0.62
C GLY A 72 1.90 2.40 1.03
N PRO A 73 1.39 3.33 0.21
CA PRO A 73 0.14 4.02 0.48
C PRO A 73 -1.08 3.07 0.48
N PRO A 74 -2.29 3.57 0.83
CA PRO A 74 -3.55 2.88 0.59
C PRO A 74 -3.67 2.40 -0.86
N SER A 75 -4.37 1.28 -1.06
CA SER A 75 -4.75 0.77 -2.39
C SER A 75 -3.62 0.47 -3.40
N CYS A 76 -2.34 0.52 -2.99
CA CYS A 76 -1.21 0.17 -3.87
C CYS A 76 -0.98 -1.35 -4.07
N GLY A 77 -1.89 -2.19 -3.57
CA GLY A 77 -1.86 -3.64 -3.77
C GLY A 77 -1.01 -4.46 -2.80
N LYS A 78 -0.71 -3.95 -1.59
CA LYS A 78 0.01 -4.69 -0.53
C LYS A 78 -0.64 -6.03 -0.20
N THR A 79 -1.92 -6.00 0.18
CA THR A 79 -2.65 -7.19 0.60
C THR A 79 -2.74 -8.22 -0.52
N MET A 80 -3.01 -7.78 -1.75
CA MET A 80 -3.05 -8.68 -2.89
C MET A 80 -1.68 -9.22 -3.29
N THR A 81 -0.61 -8.46 -3.06
CA THR A 81 0.77 -8.96 -3.17
C THR A 81 1.02 -10.08 -2.16
N LEU A 82 0.61 -9.92 -0.90
CA LEU A 82 0.73 -10.97 0.12
C LEU A 82 -0.07 -12.21 -0.26
N VAL A 83 -1.33 -12.06 -0.69
CA VAL A 83 -2.18 -13.18 -1.11
C VAL A 83 -1.55 -13.92 -2.30
N ARG A 84 -1.19 -13.20 -3.37
CA ARG A 84 -0.59 -13.81 -4.57
C ARG A 84 0.72 -14.53 -4.23
N LEU A 85 1.58 -13.89 -3.45
CA LEU A 85 2.84 -14.49 -3.01
C LEU A 85 2.59 -15.73 -2.15
N THR A 86 1.62 -15.68 -1.23
CA THR A 86 1.30 -16.83 -0.37
C THR A 86 0.82 -18.03 -1.18
N ARG A 87 -0.08 -17.83 -2.15
CA ARG A 87 -0.57 -18.92 -3.01
C ARG A 87 0.56 -19.55 -3.82
N TYR A 88 1.41 -18.72 -4.43
CA TYR A 88 2.61 -19.19 -5.13
C TYR A 88 3.52 -20.01 -4.19
N LEU A 89 3.85 -19.49 -3.01
CA LEU A 89 4.74 -20.17 -2.07
C LEU A 89 4.18 -21.49 -1.55
N LYS A 90 2.87 -21.57 -1.30
CA LYS A 90 2.21 -22.85 -0.97
C LYS A 90 2.38 -23.87 -2.10
N GLY A 91 2.19 -23.45 -3.36
CA GLY A 91 2.45 -24.29 -4.54
C GLY A 91 3.90 -24.77 -4.64
N GLU A 92 4.86 -23.93 -4.26
CA GLU A 92 6.29 -24.28 -4.18
C GLU A 92 6.68 -25.07 -2.91
N GLY A 93 5.70 -25.55 -2.14
CA GLY A 93 5.89 -26.39 -0.96
C GLY A 93 6.49 -25.66 0.25
N TYR A 94 6.27 -24.36 0.37
CA TYR A 94 6.52 -23.61 1.61
C TYR A 94 5.32 -23.74 2.55
N LYS A 95 5.58 -23.72 3.86
CA LYS A 95 4.54 -23.56 4.87
C LYS A 95 4.41 -22.08 5.20
N ILE A 96 3.18 -21.58 5.17
CA ILE A 96 2.84 -20.20 5.48
C ILE A 96 1.76 -20.20 6.55
N SER A 97 1.98 -19.45 7.63
CA SER A 97 1.02 -19.34 8.74
C SER A 97 1.06 -17.97 9.40
N PRO A 98 -0.06 -17.47 9.94
CA PRO A 98 -0.07 -16.25 10.73
C PRO A 98 0.59 -16.47 12.11
N ILE A 99 1.32 -15.48 12.60
CA ILE A 99 1.94 -15.51 13.93
C ILE A 99 0.94 -15.00 14.97
N LYS A 100 0.24 -15.92 15.64
CA LYS A 100 -0.80 -15.59 16.64
C LYS A 100 -0.33 -14.68 17.77
N SER A 101 0.95 -14.79 18.15
CA SER A 101 1.56 -13.96 19.21
C SER A 101 1.97 -12.56 18.74
N PHE A 102 1.73 -12.21 17.47
CA PHE A 102 2.02 -10.86 16.97
C PHE A 102 1.19 -9.80 17.69
N ARG A 103 -0.02 -10.17 18.13
CA ARG A 103 -0.96 -9.32 18.84
C ARG A 103 -1.26 -9.92 20.22
N PRO A 104 -1.76 -9.13 21.18
CA PRO A 104 -2.13 -9.64 22.49
C PRO A 104 -3.14 -10.79 22.40
N SER A 105 -3.05 -11.77 23.29
CA SER A 105 -3.91 -12.96 23.28
C SER A 105 -5.40 -12.68 23.51
N HIS A 106 -5.73 -11.50 24.04
CA HIS A 106 -7.10 -11.01 24.23
C HIS A 106 -7.65 -10.26 23.02
N ASP A 107 -6.87 -10.08 21.95
CA ASP A 107 -7.34 -9.56 20.66
C ASP A 107 -8.08 -10.68 19.91
N TYR A 108 -9.37 -10.84 20.21
CA TYR A 108 -10.23 -11.84 19.58
C TYR A 108 -10.43 -11.59 18.08
N ASN A 109 -10.34 -10.35 17.62
CA ASN A 109 -10.45 -10.01 16.20
C ASN A 109 -9.25 -10.59 15.43
N TYR A 110 -8.04 -10.32 15.91
CA TYR A 110 -6.83 -10.87 15.32
C TYR A 110 -6.78 -12.40 15.39
N LYS A 111 -7.19 -12.98 16.53
CA LYS A 111 -7.26 -14.45 16.67
C LYS A 111 -8.17 -15.07 15.61
N ASN A 112 -9.35 -14.48 15.38
CA ASN A 112 -10.29 -14.96 14.38
C ASN A 112 -9.73 -14.87 12.96
N ILE A 113 -9.01 -13.79 12.62
CA ILE A 113 -8.31 -13.66 11.33
C ILE A 113 -7.25 -14.76 11.17
N CYS A 114 -6.47 -15.03 12.23
CA CYS A 114 -5.45 -16.08 12.20
C CYS A 114 -6.06 -17.47 11.98
N ASP A 115 -7.18 -17.76 12.64
CA ASP A 115 -7.84 -19.07 12.57
C ASP A 115 -8.52 -19.30 11.20
N ASN A 116 -8.92 -18.23 10.50
CA ASN A 116 -9.57 -18.30 9.19
C ASN A 116 -8.64 -18.01 7.99
N TYR A 117 -7.35 -17.79 8.24
CA TYR A 117 -6.38 -17.34 7.24
C TYR A 117 -6.33 -18.19 5.98
N ASP A 118 -6.33 -19.52 6.11
CA ASP A 118 -6.27 -20.43 4.96
C ASP A 118 -7.50 -20.33 4.08
N ASN A 119 -8.69 -20.17 4.68
CA ASN A 119 -9.92 -19.98 3.93
C ASN A 119 -9.90 -18.65 3.20
N MET A 120 -9.44 -17.59 3.86
CA MET A 120 -9.39 -16.22 3.33
C MET A 120 -8.45 -16.08 2.14
N ILE A 121 -7.27 -16.72 2.18
CA ILE A 121 -6.34 -16.66 1.06
C ILE A 121 -6.87 -17.37 -0.16
N ASN A 122 -7.66 -18.43 0.00
CA ASN A 122 -8.12 -19.24 -1.12
C ASN A 122 -9.41 -18.71 -1.77
N GLN A 123 -9.98 -17.60 -1.28
CA GLN A 123 -11.19 -17.01 -1.86
C GLN A 123 -10.91 -16.35 -3.21
N SER A 124 -11.80 -16.52 -4.18
CA SER A 124 -11.74 -15.84 -5.49
C SER A 124 -12.30 -14.42 -5.47
N ASP A 125 -12.96 -14.01 -4.38
CA ASP A 125 -13.47 -12.65 -4.18
C ASP A 125 -12.32 -11.75 -3.67
N ALA A 126 -11.98 -10.73 -4.46
CA ALA A 126 -10.88 -9.83 -4.18
C ALA A 126 -11.12 -9.00 -2.91
N ALA A 127 -12.29 -8.37 -2.82
CA ALA A 127 -12.67 -7.46 -1.74
C ALA A 127 -12.76 -8.22 -0.41
N GLN A 128 -13.35 -9.42 -0.41
CA GLN A 128 -13.38 -10.24 0.80
C GLN A 128 -11.99 -10.69 1.24
N SER A 129 -11.09 -10.96 0.30
CA SER A 129 -9.71 -11.35 0.61
C SER A 129 -8.92 -10.17 1.18
N THR A 130 -9.06 -8.97 0.61
CA THR A 130 -8.35 -7.77 1.06
C THR A 130 -8.87 -7.25 2.40
N ASP A 131 -10.19 -7.18 2.56
CA ASP A 131 -10.79 -6.63 3.78
C ASP A 131 -10.43 -7.44 5.02
N ARG A 132 -10.21 -8.76 4.86
CA ARG A 132 -10.02 -9.67 5.98
C ARG A 132 -8.54 -9.89 6.34
N ILE A 133 -7.62 -9.78 5.37
CA ILE A 133 -6.17 -9.98 5.56
C ILE A 133 -5.51 -8.61 5.82
N ASN A 134 -6.09 -7.84 6.73
CA ASN A 134 -5.60 -6.52 7.10
C ASN A 134 -4.92 -6.60 8.48
N PHE A 135 -3.72 -6.05 8.54
CA PHE A 135 -2.85 -5.97 9.70
C PHE A 135 -2.42 -7.31 10.31
N MET A 136 -1.46 -7.99 9.67
CA MET A 136 -0.96 -9.26 10.16
C MET A 136 0.51 -9.54 9.88
N LEU A 137 1.09 -10.38 10.73
CA LEU A 137 2.43 -10.94 10.55
C LEU A 137 2.33 -12.42 10.19
N VAL A 138 2.94 -12.79 9.07
CA VAL A 138 2.92 -14.15 8.51
C VAL A 138 4.32 -14.72 8.49
N GLU A 139 4.51 -15.95 8.97
CA GLU A 139 5.79 -16.66 8.85
C GLU A 139 5.88 -17.47 7.57
N ILE A 140 7.09 -17.51 6.98
CA ILE A 140 7.41 -18.38 5.85
C ILE A 140 8.43 -19.42 6.31
N ILE A 141 8.04 -20.70 6.24
CA ILE A 141 8.85 -21.85 6.65
C ILE A 141 9.12 -22.74 5.44
N LYS A 142 10.37 -23.19 5.30
CA LYS A 142 10.76 -24.24 4.35
C LYS A 142 11.66 -25.24 5.07
N ASN A 143 11.39 -26.53 4.90
CA ASN A 143 12.20 -27.61 5.47
C ASN A 143 12.42 -27.45 6.99
N GLY A 144 11.36 -27.07 7.73
CA GLY A 144 11.41 -26.87 9.19
C GLY A 144 12.10 -25.59 9.66
N LYS A 145 12.69 -24.79 8.76
CA LYS A 145 13.35 -23.52 9.09
C LYS A 145 12.47 -22.33 8.73
N ARG A 146 12.26 -21.41 9.68
CA ARG A 146 11.66 -20.10 9.40
C ARG A 146 12.67 -19.26 8.60
N LEU A 147 12.28 -18.84 7.40
CA LEU A 147 13.13 -18.06 6.50
C LEU A 147 12.97 -16.56 6.73
N CYS A 148 11.73 -16.11 6.90
CA CYS A 148 11.39 -14.72 7.20
C CYS A 148 9.97 -14.63 7.78
N GLN A 149 9.58 -13.41 8.15
CA GLN A 149 8.22 -13.05 8.51
C GLN A 149 7.81 -11.87 7.63
N ILE A 150 6.62 -11.92 7.03
CA ILE A 150 6.08 -10.85 6.17
C ILE A 150 5.03 -10.09 6.96
N LEU A 151 5.23 -8.78 7.09
CA LEU A 151 4.27 -7.85 7.69
C LEU A 151 3.42 -7.23 6.58
N GLU A 152 2.12 -7.48 6.66
CA GLU A 152 1.08 -6.70 5.99
C GLU A 152 0.49 -5.75 7.03
N ALA A 153 0.35 -4.49 6.65
CA ALA A 153 -0.28 -3.48 7.49
C ALA A 153 -1.00 -2.43 6.63
N PRO A 154 -2.01 -1.74 7.21
CA PRO A 154 -2.79 -0.73 6.50
C PRO A 154 -1.89 0.38 5.94
N GLY A 155 -2.15 0.76 4.68
CA GLY A 155 -1.30 1.72 3.96
C GLY A 155 -1.39 3.13 4.53
N GLU A 156 -2.54 3.47 5.09
CA GLU A 156 -2.90 4.73 5.73
C GLU A 156 -1.92 5.06 6.86
N PHE A 157 -1.38 4.04 7.52
CA PHE A 157 -0.41 4.18 8.61
C PHE A 157 1.04 4.32 8.14
N TYR A 158 1.32 3.92 6.89
CA TYR A 158 2.61 4.17 6.26
C TYR A 158 2.66 5.55 5.60
N PHE A 159 1.63 5.87 4.82
CA PHE A 159 1.48 7.16 4.15
C PHE A 159 0.00 7.45 3.90
N ASN A 160 -0.50 8.59 4.39
CA ASN A 160 -1.83 9.09 4.09
C ASN A 160 -1.69 10.40 3.28
N PRO A 161 -2.18 10.47 2.03
CA PRO A 161 -2.14 11.69 1.21
C PRO A 161 -2.78 12.90 1.89
N GLY A 162 -3.86 12.71 2.66
CA GLY A 162 -4.52 13.79 3.40
C GLY A 162 -3.72 14.30 4.60
N HIS A 163 -2.75 13.51 5.08
CA HIS A 163 -1.89 13.86 6.22
C HIS A 163 -0.43 13.44 5.96
N PRO A 164 0.23 14.00 4.93
CA PRO A 164 1.48 13.45 4.38
C PRO A 164 2.68 13.58 5.35
N THR A 165 2.60 14.52 6.28
CA THR A 165 3.63 14.78 7.30
C THR A 165 3.34 14.09 8.63
N ALA A 166 2.24 13.35 8.75
CA ALA A 166 1.87 12.65 9.98
C ALA A 166 2.99 11.70 10.42
N LYS A 167 3.26 11.67 11.73
CA LYS A 167 4.26 10.76 12.30
C LYS A 167 3.82 9.31 12.10
N PHE A 168 4.79 8.41 12.02
CA PHE A 168 4.49 6.97 12.08
C PHE A 168 3.84 6.65 13.44
N PRO A 169 2.77 5.84 13.47
CA PRO A 169 2.18 5.39 14.72
C PRO A 169 3.13 4.45 15.48
N ASN A 170 2.84 4.24 16.76
CA ASN A 170 3.70 3.46 17.67
C ASN A 170 4.12 2.11 17.11
N TYR A 171 3.20 1.34 16.53
CA TYR A 171 3.52 0.01 16.01
C TYR A 171 4.56 0.07 14.88
N VAL A 172 4.48 1.06 13.96
CA VAL A 172 5.45 1.22 12.88
C VAL A 172 6.81 1.60 13.45
N ASN A 173 6.86 2.47 14.46
CA ASN A 173 8.11 2.80 15.15
C ASN A 173 8.69 1.56 15.85
N THR A 174 7.86 0.72 16.48
CA THR A 174 8.28 -0.57 17.06
C THR A 174 8.90 -1.47 15.99
N ILE A 175 8.26 -1.58 14.81
CA ILE A 175 8.81 -2.35 13.70
C ILE A 175 10.14 -1.75 13.23
N ILE A 176 10.24 -0.45 12.96
CA ILE A 176 11.48 0.22 12.54
C ILE A 176 12.61 -0.03 13.54
N ASN A 177 12.32 0.10 14.84
CA ASN A 177 13.32 0.04 15.90
C ASN A 177 13.69 -1.38 16.34
N CYS A 178 12.91 -2.41 16.00
CA CYS A 178 13.22 -3.79 16.40
C CYS A 178 14.54 -4.28 15.79
N ASN A 179 15.14 -5.31 16.40
CA ASN A 179 16.47 -5.79 16.02
C ASN A 179 16.50 -6.66 14.77
N ASN A 180 15.36 -7.17 14.32
CA ASN A 180 15.28 -7.95 13.10
C ASN A 180 15.83 -7.13 11.93
N ARG A 181 16.64 -7.77 11.08
CA ARG A 181 17.01 -7.19 9.79
C ARG A 181 15.76 -7.04 8.93
N LYS A 182 15.61 -5.89 8.27
CA LYS A 182 14.42 -5.58 7.49
C LYS A 182 14.69 -5.63 6.00
N ILE A 183 13.70 -6.09 5.26
CA ILE A 183 13.62 -5.98 3.81
C ILE A 183 12.39 -5.13 3.53
N TRP A 184 12.62 -3.88 3.16
CA TRP A 184 11.57 -2.92 2.84
C TRP A 184 11.17 -3.08 1.38
N CYS A 185 10.01 -3.70 1.16
CA CYS A 185 9.37 -3.78 -0.15
C CYS A 185 8.54 -2.51 -0.36
N ILE A 186 9.16 -1.49 -0.96
CA ILE A 186 8.54 -0.19 -1.22
C ILE A 186 7.67 -0.32 -2.47
N MET A 187 6.36 -0.24 -2.27
CA MET A 187 5.36 -0.34 -3.33
C MET A 187 5.27 0.99 -4.09
N VAL A 188 5.43 0.92 -5.40
CA VAL A 188 5.17 2.02 -6.34
C VAL A 188 4.29 1.47 -7.45
N GLU A 189 3.47 2.32 -8.06
CA GLU A 189 2.57 1.89 -9.13
C GLU A 189 2.44 3.01 -10.19
N PRO A 190 2.03 2.66 -11.43
CA PRO A 190 1.79 3.66 -12.47
C PRO A 190 0.61 4.53 -12.04
N ASP A 191 0.69 5.83 -12.37
CA ASP A 191 -0.41 6.79 -12.24
C ASP A 191 -1.06 6.90 -10.85
N TRP A 192 -0.29 6.62 -9.78
CA TRP A 192 -0.80 6.79 -8.41
C TRP A 192 -0.95 8.26 -8.04
N GLU A 193 -2.18 8.67 -7.74
CA GLU A 193 -2.57 10.01 -7.30
C GLU A 193 -2.01 11.14 -8.18
N ASN A 194 -1.98 12.38 -7.69
CA ASN A 194 -1.35 13.49 -8.39
C ASN A 194 0.15 13.61 -8.05
N GLU A 195 0.85 14.51 -8.76
CA GLU A 195 2.28 14.73 -8.58
C GLU A 195 2.66 15.19 -7.17
N CYS A 196 1.83 16.01 -6.52
CA CYS A 196 2.07 16.49 -5.16
C CYS A 196 2.09 15.31 -4.17
N ASP A 197 1.13 14.39 -4.28
CA ASP A 197 1.05 13.21 -3.42
C ASP A 197 2.22 12.26 -3.65
N ARG A 198 2.65 12.07 -4.90
CA ARG A 198 3.87 11.30 -5.21
C ARG A 198 5.11 11.92 -4.61
N ASN A 199 5.29 13.25 -4.70
CA ASN A 199 6.42 13.96 -4.10
C ASN A 199 6.42 13.88 -2.56
N ASN A 200 5.23 13.94 -1.95
CA ASN A 200 5.06 13.72 -0.52
C ASN A 200 5.43 12.28 -0.12
N TYR A 201 5.05 11.29 -0.94
CA TYR A 201 5.42 9.90 -0.72
C TYR A 201 6.92 9.66 -0.89
N VAL A 202 7.58 10.31 -1.87
CA VAL A 202 9.05 10.32 -1.98
C VAL A 202 9.68 10.87 -0.70
N SER A 203 9.20 12.01 -0.20
CA SER A 203 9.68 12.61 1.05
C SER A 203 9.49 11.65 2.24
N ARG A 204 8.39 10.90 2.27
CA ARG A 204 8.15 9.86 3.27
C ARG A 204 9.17 8.72 3.19
N ILE A 205 9.51 8.27 1.99
CA ILE A 205 10.53 7.23 1.77
C ILE A 205 11.92 7.73 2.19
N HIS A 206 12.26 8.99 1.90
CA HIS A 206 13.52 9.60 2.36
C HIS A 206 13.61 9.62 3.89
N ASN A 207 12.52 10.01 4.57
CA ASN A 207 12.43 9.97 6.02
C ASN A 207 12.53 8.54 6.59
N LEU A 208 11.94 7.56 5.92
CA LEU A 208 12.12 6.15 6.28
C LEU A 208 13.58 5.73 6.14
N LYS A 209 14.24 6.08 5.03
CA LYS A 209 15.64 5.71 4.76
C LYS A 209 16.60 6.21 5.84
N GLN A 210 16.35 7.38 6.41
CA GLN A 210 17.14 7.93 7.53
C GLN A 210 17.04 7.08 8.80
N LYS A 211 15.92 6.37 8.98
CA LYS A 211 15.68 5.49 10.13
C LYS A 211 16.10 4.03 9.88
N MET A 212 16.43 3.68 8.64
CA MET A 212 16.85 2.32 8.27
C MET A 212 18.26 2.01 8.79
N ARG A 213 18.46 0.77 9.23
CA ARG A 213 19.78 0.27 9.65
C ARG A 213 20.65 -0.05 8.42
N PRO A 214 21.99 -0.04 8.53
CA PRO A 214 22.87 -0.42 7.43
C PRO A 214 22.67 -1.85 6.90
N THR A 215 22.14 -2.74 7.74
CA THR A 215 21.81 -4.13 7.40
C THR A 215 20.50 -4.27 6.64
N ASP A 216 19.63 -3.28 6.73
CA ASP A 216 18.33 -3.32 6.06
C ASP A 216 18.51 -3.25 4.55
N LYS A 217 17.59 -3.90 3.83
CA LYS A 217 17.58 -3.96 2.36
C LYS A 217 16.32 -3.31 1.83
N THR A 218 16.37 -2.86 0.59
CA THR A 218 15.23 -2.24 -0.09
C THR A 218 14.99 -2.91 -1.43
N ILE A 219 13.73 -3.20 -1.69
CA ILE A 219 13.23 -3.68 -2.97
C ILE A 219 12.13 -2.71 -3.37
N PHE A 220 12.29 -2.01 -4.49
CA PHE A 220 11.18 -1.29 -5.11
C PHE A 220 10.33 -2.29 -5.87
N VAL A 221 9.07 -2.42 -5.47
CA VAL A 221 8.09 -3.29 -6.11
C VAL A 221 7.21 -2.40 -6.98
N PHE A 222 7.41 -2.46 -8.29
CA PHE A 222 6.59 -1.73 -9.24
C PHE A 222 5.34 -2.55 -9.58
N ASN A 223 4.32 -2.38 -8.73
CA ASN A 223 3.07 -3.10 -8.81
C ASN A 223 2.18 -2.56 -9.95
N LYS A 224 1.22 -3.37 -10.40
CA LYS A 224 0.35 -3.08 -11.53
C LYS A 224 1.12 -2.85 -12.84
N ILE A 225 2.23 -3.59 -13.04
CA ILE A 225 3.05 -3.48 -14.26
C ILE A 225 2.27 -3.82 -15.54
N ASP A 226 1.23 -4.65 -15.40
CA ASP A 226 0.27 -5.01 -16.44
C ASP A 226 -0.49 -3.81 -17.02
N LEU A 227 -0.60 -2.71 -16.28
CA LEU A 227 -1.19 -1.45 -16.76
C LEU A 227 -0.22 -0.60 -17.61
N THR A 228 0.99 -1.10 -17.88
CA THR A 228 2.03 -0.38 -18.63
C THR A 228 2.38 -1.08 -19.93
N ASN A 229 2.89 -0.31 -20.89
CA ASN A 229 3.38 -0.86 -22.17
C ASN A 229 4.78 -1.50 -22.07
N PHE A 230 5.30 -1.74 -20.85
CA PHE A 230 6.63 -2.31 -20.64
C PHE A 230 6.63 -3.85 -20.59
N VAL A 231 5.45 -4.48 -20.54
CA VAL A 231 5.30 -5.93 -20.58
C VAL A 231 5.47 -6.40 -22.02
N ILE A 232 6.54 -7.16 -22.29
CA ILE A 232 6.79 -7.76 -23.62
C ILE A 232 6.08 -9.12 -23.71
N SER A 233 6.18 -9.91 -22.63
CA SER A 233 5.46 -11.16 -22.44
C SER A 233 5.32 -11.44 -20.93
N PRO A 234 4.53 -12.44 -20.49
CA PRO A 234 4.43 -12.80 -19.08
C PRO A 234 5.82 -12.96 -18.43
N GLY A 235 6.06 -12.18 -17.37
CA GLY A 235 7.34 -12.13 -16.69
C GLY A 235 8.49 -11.48 -17.47
N HIS A 236 8.40 -11.18 -18.76
CA HIS A 236 9.44 -10.50 -19.53
C HIS A 236 9.11 -9.02 -19.70
N ILE A 237 9.84 -8.18 -18.98
CA ILE A 237 9.58 -6.73 -18.86
C ILE A 237 10.78 -5.96 -19.41
N ASN A 238 10.51 -4.85 -20.10
CA ASN A 238 11.50 -3.83 -20.39
C ASN A 238 11.91 -3.09 -19.10
N LEU A 239 12.78 -3.73 -18.31
CA LEU A 239 13.21 -3.24 -17.00
C LEU A 239 13.83 -1.83 -17.05
N PRO A 240 14.70 -1.47 -18.02
CA PRO A 240 15.24 -0.11 -18.10
C PRO A 240 14.15 0.95 -18.24
N GLN A 241 13.15 0.73 -19.09
CA GLN A 241 12.05 1.68 -19.26
C GLN A 241 11.15 1.73 -18.02
N ALA A 242 10.79 0.58 -17.44
CA ALA A 242 9.98 0.53 -16.22
C ALA A 242 10.67 1.22 -15.02
N THR A 243 12.00 1.09 -14.91
CA THR A 243 12.79 1.75 -13.86
C THR A 243 12.84 3.26 -14.08
N LYS A 244 13.03 3.68 -15.34
CA LYS A 244 13.01 5.10 -15.73
C LYS A 244 11.63 5.72 -15.47
N GLU A 245 10.56 4.98 -15.74
CA GLU A 245 9.19 5.45 -15.49
C GLU A 245 8.96 5.78 -14.02
N VAL A 246 9.36 4.87 -13.12
CA VAL A 246 9.26 5.15 -11.68
C VAL A 246 10.10 6.36 -11.27
N ALA A 247 11.29 6.54 -11.86
CA ALA A 247 12.10 7.74 -11.59
C ALA A 247 11.44 9.04 -12.09
N ASN A 248 10.64 8.97 -13.15
CA ASN A 248 9.88 10.11 -13.68
C ASN A 248 8.63 10.40 -12.84
N LEU A 249 7.86 9.36 -12.50
CA LEU A 249 6.63 9.47 -11.72
C LEU A 249 6.90 9.89 -10.27
N TYR A 250 8.03 9.43 -9.71
CA TYR A 250 8.47 9.71 -8.34
C TYR A 250 9.88 10.33 -8.36
N PRO A 251 10.01 11.62 -8.71
CA PRO A 251 11.31 12.28 -8.86
C PRO A 251 12.20 12.15 -7.61
N GLY A 252 13.41 11.65 -7.79
CA GLY A 252 14.39 11.52 -6.70
C GLY A 252 14.15 10.35 -5.73
N ILE A 253 13.20 9.46 -6.01
CA ILE A 253 12.89 8.29 -5.15
C ILE A 253 14.10 7.40 -4.88
N TYR A 254 14.98 7.23 -5.88
CA TYR A 254 16.18 6.38 -5.77
C TYR A 254 17.38 7.08 -5.12
N ALA A 255 17.38 8.41 -5.02
CA ALA A 255 18.56 9.17 -4.60
C ALA A 255 19.14 8.71 -3.24
N PRO A 256 18.33 8.42 -2.19
CA PRO A 256 18.85 7.94 -0.90
C PRO A 256 19.45 6.53 -0.92
N PHE A 257 19.23 5.78 -2.01
CA PHE A 257 19.67 4.40 -2.17
C PHE A 257 20.88 4.26 -3.09
N ARG A 258 21.43 5.39 -3.57
CA ARG A 258 22.65 5.38 -4.37
C ARG A 258 23.83 4.79 -3.59
N ASN A 259 24.65 3.99 -4.25
CA ASN A 259 25.84 3.43 -3.65
C ASN A 259 26.97 4.47 -3.62
N MET A 260 27.23 5.02 -2.44
CA MET A 260 28.29 6.01 -2.22
C MET A 260 29.66 5.38 -1.90
N ASN A 261 29.74 4.05 -1.76
CA ASN A 261 31.02 3.40 -1.46
C ASN A 261 31.94 3.43 -2.69
N PRO A 262 33.19 3.94 -2.56
CA PRO A 262 34.09 4.12 -3.71
C PRO A 262 34.41 2.84 -4.48
N ILE A 263 34.43 1.68 -3.82
CA ILE A 263 34.81 0.39 -4.41
C ILE A 263 33.56 -0.34 -4.93
N THR A 264 32.54 -0.49 -4.09
CA THR A 264 31.38 -1.31 -4.49
C THR A 264 30.48 -0.64 -5.51
N ARG A 265 30.57 0.69 -5.68
CA ARG A 265 29.82 1.42 -6.72
C ARG A 265 30.18 1.00 -8.15
N PHE A 266 31.39 0.47 -8.36
CA PHE A 266 31.81 -0.05 -9.67
C PHE A 266 31.07 -1.34 -10.06
N PHE A 267 30.54 -2.07 -9.08
CA PHE A 267 29.83 -3.33 -9.30
C PHE A 267 28.31 -3.19 -9.15
N SER A 268 27.85 -2.17 -8.43
CA SER A 268 26.42 -1.86 -8.26
C SER A 268 26.23 -0.38 -7.96
N GLU A 269 25.60 0.34 -8.87
CA GLU A 269 25.27 1.75 -8.68
C GLU A 269 24.26 1.98 -7.55
N TRP A 270 23.34 1.02 -7.36
CA TRP A 270 22.23 1.13 -6.42
C TRP A 270 22.36 0.12 -5.28
N ARG A 271 21.87 0.49 -4.09
CA ARG A 271 21.77 -0.38 -2.91
C ARG A 271 20.35 -0.92 -2.71
N CYS A 272 19.53 -0.86 -3.74
CA CYS A 272 18.18 -1.40 -3.80
C CYS A 272 18.02 -2.31 -5.02
N ASP A 273 17.05 -3.22 -4.99
CA ASP A 273 16.58 -3.94 -6.18
C ASP A 273 15.31 -3.29 -6.72
N PHE A 274 14.96 -3.64 -7.96
CA PHE A 274 13.71 -3.27 -8.61
C PHE A 274 13.03 -4.52 -9.15
N VAL A 275 11.75 -4.70 -8.80
CA VAL A 275 10.96 -5.87 -9.19
C VAL A 275 9.61 -5.40 -9.74
N PRO A 276 9.35 -5.57 -11.04
CA PRO A 276 8.01 -5.42 -11.58
C PRO A 276 7.09 -6.52 -11.05
N PHE A 277 5.86 -6.17 -10.75
CA PHE A 277 4.91 -7.08 -10.14
C PHE A 277 3.49 -6.84 -10.67
N GLN A 278 2.75 -7.94 -10.79
CA GLN A 278 1.30 -7.92 -10.98
C GLN A 278 0.70 -9.06 -10.16
N THR A 279 -0.51 -8.83 -9.67
CA THR A 279 -1.24 -9.84 -8.88
C THR A 279 -2.12 -10.72 -9.76
N GLY A 280 -2.58 -10.19 -10.88
CA GLY A 280 -3.53 -10.83 -11.78
C GLY A 280 -4.69 -9.92 -12.13
N ASP A 281 -5.70 -10.50 -12.75
CA ASP A 281 -6.83 -9.77 -13.33
C ASP A 281 -7.96 -9.61 -12.32
N PHE A 282 -8.59 -8.44 -12.37
CA PHE A 282 -9.77 -8.11 -11.58
C PHE A 282 -10.94 -7.90 -12.53
N THR A 283 -11.97 -8.74 -12.41
CA THR A 283 -13.16 -8.66 -13.25
C THR A 283 -14.36 -8.29 -12.40
N GLU A 284 -15.02 -7.18 -12.75
CA GLU A 284 -16.27 -6.78 -12.14
C GLU A 284 -17.39 -7.75 -12.50
N SER A 285 -18.12 -8.21 -11.49
CA SER A 285 -19.42 -8.84 -11.62
C SER A 285 -20.51 -7.89 -11.11
N ASN A 286 -21.78 -8.22 -11.35
CA ASN A 286 -22.93 -7.39 -10.95
C ASN A 286 -22.97 -7.02 -9.45
N THR A 287 -22.26 -7.75 -8.58
CA THR A 287 -22.26 -7.52 -7.13
C THR A 287 -20.89 -7.58 -6.46
N THR A 288 -19.85 -8.10 -7.13
CA THR A 288 -18.53 -8.33 -6.52
C THR A 288 -17.39 -8.18 -7.54
N MET A 289 -16.18 -7.90 -7.07
CA MET A 289 -14.97 -7.96 -7.90
C MET A 289 -14.31 -9.33 -7.73
N THR A 290 -14.23 -10.07 -8.83
CA THR A 290 -13.59 -11.39 -8.85
C THR A 290 -12.11 -11.24 -9.20
N TYR A 291 -11.27 -12.07 -8.56
CA TYR A 291 -9.83 -12.07 -8.72
C TYR A 291 -9.38 -13.39 -9.37
N GLN A 292 -8.63 -13.25 -10.46
CA GLN A 292 -7.93 -14.35 -11.12
C GLN A 292 -6.42 -14.14 -10.99
N GLU A 293 -5.68 -15.19 -10.64
CA GLU A 293 -4.24 -15.09 -10.47
C GLU A 293 -3.52 -14.84 -11.79
N GLY A 294 -2.61 -13.88 -11.77
CA GLY A 294 -1.72 -13.59 -12.89
C GLY A 294 -0.56 -14.59 -13.00
N PRO A 295 0.33 -14.40 -13.98
CA PRO A 295 1.42 -15.33 -14.27
C PRO A 295 2.37 -15.59 -13.08
N HIS A 296 2.92 -16.81 -12.99
CA HIS A 296 3.75 -17.27 -11.85
C HIS A 296 5.12 -16.60 -11.79
N GLU A 297 5.59 -16.04 -12.90
CA GLU A 297 6.88 -15.40 -13.04
C GLU A 297 7.04 -14.20 -12.09
N TYR A 298 5.96 -13.46 -11.83
CA TYR A 298 5.98 -12.27 -10.96
C TYR A 298 6.20 -12.61 -9.47
N PRO A 299 5.38 -13.45 -8.82
CA PRO A 299 5.65 -13.91 -7.44
C PRO A 299 6.96 -14.67 -7.32
N SER A 300 7.36 -15.44 -8.35
CA SER A 300 8.67 -16.09 -8.37
C SER A 300 9.82 -15.07 -8.30
N LYS A 301 9.79 -14.02 -9.15
CA LYS A 301 10.82 -12.97 -9.17
C LYS A 301 10.89 -12.18 -7.87
N LEU A 302 9.73 -11.79 -7.31
CA LEU A 302 9.68 -11.11 -6.04
C LEU A 302 10.28 -11.97 -4.93
N TRP A 303 9.86 -13.24 -4.85
CA TRP A 303 10.36 -14.17 -3.85
C TRP A 303 11.85 -14.43 -3.97
N ASN A 304 12.36 -14.67 -5.18
CA ASN A 304 13.79 -14.90 -5.42
C ASN A 304 14.62 -13.68 -5.01
N THR A 305 14.10 -12.47 -5.21
CA THR A 305 14.75 -11.23 -4.76
C THR A 305 14.73 -11.13 -3.24
N ILE A 306 13.62 -11.45 -2.59
CA ILE A 306 13.52 -11.52 -1.12
C ILE A 306 14.49 -12.55 -0.57
N LEU A 307 14.55 -13.77 -1.11
CA LEU A 307 15.47 -14.84 -0.71
C LEU A 307 16.93 -14.42 -0.85
N LYS A 308 17.31 -13.80 -1.97
CA LYS A 308 18.64 -13.21 -2.17
C LYS A 308 18.98 -12.27 -1.01
N ARG A 309 18.05 -11.40 -0.60
CA ARG A 309 18.24 -10.47 0.52
C ARG A 309 18.17 -11.11 1.89
N ILE A 310 17.49 -12.25 2.04
CA ILE A 310 17.54 -13.07 3.25
C ILE A 310 18.93 -13.71 3.41
N ASN A 311 19.58 -14.14 2.33
CA ASN A 311 20.86 -14.84 2.44
C ASN A 311 22.07 -13.89 2.59
N GLY A 312 21.91 -12.60 2.26
CA GLY A 312 22.95 -11.57 2.45
C GLY A 312 23.39 -10.94 1.14
#